data_AF-A0A1Y2E984-F1
#
_entry.id   AF-A0A1Y2E984-F1
#
_cell.length_a   1.000
_cell.length_b   1.000
_cell.length_c   1.000
_cell.angle_alpha   90.00
_cell.angle_beta   90.00
_cell.angle_gamma   90.00
#
_symmetry.space_group_name_H-M   'P 1'
#
loop_
_entity.id
_entity.type
_entity.pdbx_description
1 polymer ?
#
loop_
_entity_poly.entity_id
_entity_poly.type
_entity_poly.pdbx_seq_one_letter_code
_entity_poly.pdbx_strand_id
1 'polypeptide(L)'
;METKTGGSVFLICSIIFFIYYTLWVIILPFVDEGHIMKSFFPSYEWAIGVPVVCIIVGATIVFVFISLVMITSDVKEIKNYQKISI
;
A
#
# COMPACT_ATOMS: atom_id res chain seq x y z
N MET A 1 31.05 3.76 11.86
CA MET A 1 30.55 4.04 10.48
C MET A 1 29.38 3.09 10.15
N GLU A 2 28.40 2.97 11.04
CA GLU A 2 27.41 1.87 11.00
C GLU A 2 26.03 2.26 10.43
N THR A 3 25.70 3.55 10.33
CA THR A 3 24.39 3.99 9.85
C THR A 3 24.24 3.97 8.32
N LYS A 4 25.35 3.94 7.58
CA LYS A 4 25.35 3.94 6.10
C LYS A 4 25.00 2.56 5.51
N THR A 5 25.23 1.48 6.25
CA THR A 5 24.99 0.11 5.79
C THR A 5 23.50 -0.21 5.72
N GLY A 6 22.71 0.24 6.69
CA GLY A 6 21.26 0.01 6.71
C GLY A 6 20.53 0.63 5.51
N GLY A 7 20.92 1.85 5.13
CA GLY A 7 20.37 2.53 3.96
C GLY A 7 20.70 1.81 2.65
N SER A 8 21.94 1.33 2.49
CA SER A 8 22.35 0.56 1.32
C SER A 8 21.61 -0.79 1.22
N VAL A 9 21.42 -1.49 2.33
CA VAL A 9 20.66 -2.75 2.36
C VAL A 9 19.20 -2.51 1.97
N PHE A 10 18.57 -1.45 2.50
CA PHE A 10 17.21 -1.08 2.12
C PHE A 10 17.09 -0.74 0.63
N LEU A 11 18.06 -0.01 0.08
CA LEU A 11 18.09 0.33 -1.35
C LEU A 11 18.20 -0.92 -2.23
N ILE A 12 19.13 -1.83 -1.91
CA ILE A 12 19.31 -3.07 -2.66
C ILE A 12 18.04 -3.92 -2.59
N CYS A 13 17.43 -4.03 -1.41
CA CYS A 13 16.18 -4.76 -1.20
C CYS A 13 15.05 -4.15 -2.06
N SER A 14 14.90 -2.82 -2.04
CA SER A 14 13.90 -2.11 -2.84
C SER A 14 14.13 -2.31 -4.35
N ILE A 15 15.38 -2.34 -4.81
CA ILE A 15 15.71 -2.58 -6.23
C ILE A 15 15.30 -4.00 -6.63
N ILE A 16 15.58 -5.00 -5.80
CA ILE A 16 15.19 -6.40 -6.07
C ILE A 16 13.67 -6.53 -6.17
N PHE A 17 12.93 -5.94 -5.22
CA PHE A 17 11.47 -5.93 -5.27
C PHE A 17 10.93 -5.21 -6.52
N PHE A 18 11.52 -4.07 -6.88
CA PHE A 18 11.13 -3.31 -8.07
C PHE A 18 11.36 -4.10 -9.36
N ILE A 19 12.51 -4.74 -9.51
CA ILE A 19 12.83 -5.57 -10.67
C ILE A 19 11.89 -6.78 -10.72
N TYR A 20 11.70 -7.48 -9.61
CA TYR A 20 10.78 -8.63 -9.53
C TYR A 20 9.37 -8.24 -9.98
N TYR A 21 8.85 -7.14 -9.44
CA TYR A 21 7.50 -6.68 -9.75
C TYR A 21 7.37 -6.16 -11.19
N THR A 22 8.36 -5.42 -11.69
CA THR A 22 8.39 -4.90 -13.06
C THR A 22 8.47 -6.03 -14.09
N LEU A 23 9.36 -7.01 -13.85
CA LEU A 23 9.43 -8.21 -14.68
C LEU A 23 8.13 -9.00 -14.60
N TRP A 24 7.53 -9.12 -13.42
CA TRP A 24 6.26 -9.83 -13.26
C TRP A 24 5.11 -9.16 -14.04
N VAL A 25 4.98 -7.83 -13.99
CA VAL A 25 3.93 -7.09 -14.72
C VAL A 25 4.18 -7.07 -16.24
N ILE A 26 5.44 -6.94 -16.68
CA ILE A 26 5.77 -6.81 -18.10
C ILE A 26 5.85 -8.18 -18.77
N ILE A 27 6.44 -9.21 -18.16
CA ILE A 27 6.64 -10.52 -18.80
C ILE A 27 5.34 -11.32 -18.87
N LEU A 28 4.48 -11.25 -17.85
CA LEU A 28 3.23 -12.03 -17.85
C LEU A 28 2.33 -11.83 -19.10
N PRO A 29 2.05 -10.61 -19.58
CA PRO A 29 1.19 -10.43 -20.76
C PRO A 29 1.83 -10.93 -22.06
N PHE A 30 3.13 -11.24 -22.06
CA PHE A 30 3.84 -11.82 -23.22
C PHE A 30 4.11 -13.32 -23.07
N VAL A 31 3.77 -13.93 -21.94
CA VAL A 31 3.82 -15.39 -21.74
C VAL A 31 2.50 -16.00 -22.17
N ASP A 32 2.53 -16.74 -23.27
CA ASP A 32 1.37 -17.48 -23.79
C ASP A 32 0.84 -18.49 -22.77
N GLU A 33 -0.48 -18.59 -22.66
CA GLU A 33 -1.22 -19.36 -21.63
C GLU A 33 -1.00 -20.89 -21.70
N GLY A 34 -0.28 -21.40 -22.71
CA GLY A 34 -0.17 -22.82 -23.06
C GLY A 34 1.06 -23.58 -22.54
N HIS A 35 1.88 -23.01 -21.65
CA HIS A 35 3.12 -23.66 -21.18
C HIS A 35 3.19 -23.89 -19.67
N ILE A 36 3.90 -24.96 -19.30
CA ILE A 36 4.27 -25.45 -17.95
C ILE A 36 4.76 -24.38 -16.95
N MET A 37 5.06 -23.17 -17.42
CA MET A 37 5.43 -21.99 -16.63
C MET A 37 4.33 -21.52 -15.67
N LYS A 38 3.05 -21.86 -15.91
CA LYS A 38 1.93 -21.46 -15.03
C LYS A 38 1.95 -22.12 -13.64
N SER A 39 2.74 -23.18 -13.44
CA SER A 39 2.94 -23.79 -12.12
C SER A 39 4.04 -23.10 -11.31
N PHE A 40 4.90 -22.29 -11.94
CA PHE A 40 5.98 -21.55 -11.30
C PHE A 40 5.63 -20.09 -11.03
N PHE A 41 4.62 -19.56 -11.70
CA PHE A 41 4.13 -18.19 -11.51
C PHE A 41 2.67 -18.22 -11.00
N PRO A 42 2.37 -17.59 -9.84
CA PRO A 42 0.99 -17.37 -9.39
C PRO A 42 0.16 -16.73 -10.52
N SER A 43 -1.13 -17.07 -10.59
CA SER A 43 -2.04 -16.58 -11.64
C SER A 43 -1.97 -15.05 -11.80
N TYR A 44 -2.15 -14.57 -13.04
CA TYR A 44 -2.12 -13.15 -13.42
C TYR A 44 -2.94 -12.22 -12.53
N GLU A 45 -3.97 -12.77 -11.89
CA GLU A 45 -4.84 -12.10 -10.92
C GLU A 45 -4.04 -11.47 -9.78
N TRP A 46 -2.94 -12.11 -9.35
CA TRP A 46 -2.09 -11.61 -8.28
C TRP A 46 -1.23 -10.41 -8.69
N ALA A 47 -0.81 -10.32 -9.96
CA ALA A 47 -0.02 -9.18 -10.45
C ALA A 47 -0.83 -7.86 -10.39
N ILE A 48 -2.14 -7.95 -10.62
CA ILE A 48 -3.07 -6.80 -10.51
C ILE A 48 -3.59 -6.68 -9.07
N GLY A 49 -3.74 -7.80 -8.34
CA GLY A 49 -4.26 -7.81 -6.98
C GLY A 49 -3.37 -7.07 -5.97
N VAL A 50 -2.05 -7.26 -6.03
CA VAL A 50 -1.09 -6.60 -5.11
C VAL A 50 -1.24 -5.07 -5.05
N PRO A 51 -1.20 -4.32 -6.18
CA PRO A 51 -1.30 -2.87 -6.18
C PRO A 51 -2.71 -2.41 -5.80
N VAL A 52 -3.75 -3.14 -6.22
CA VAL A 52 -5.13 -2.84 -5.86
C VAL A 52 -5.35 -2.96 -4.35
N VAL A 53 -4.89 -4.03 -3.72
CA VAL A 53 -4.97 -4.21 -2.26
C VAL A 53 -4.19 -3.11 -1.53
N CYS A 54 -3.00 -2.75 -2.04
CA CYS A 54 -2.19 -1.67 -1.45
C CYS A 54 -2.93 -0.32 -1.48
N ILE A 55 -3.58 0.02 -2.61
CA ILE A 55 -4.40 1.23 -2.74
C ILE A 55 -5.60 1.18 -1.80
N ILE A 56 -6.31 0.05 -1.72
CA ILE A 56 -7.49 -0.08 -0.84
C ILE A 56 -7.08 0.09 0.63
N VAL A 57 -6.00 -0.55 1.06
CA VAL A 57 -5.47 -0.42 2.43
C VAL A 57 -5.03 1.01 2.70
N GLY A 58 -4.26 1.62 1.79
CA GLY A 58 -3.81 3.00 1.91
C GLY A 58 -4.99 3.99 1.98
N ALA A 59 -5.97 3.84 1.10
CA ALA A 59 -7.17 4.66 1.09
C ALA A 59 -7.96 4.49 2.39
N THR A 60 -8.15 3.26 2.87
CA THR A 60 -8.86 2.99 4.13
C THR A 60 -8.21 3.71 5.30
N ILE A 61 -6.89 3.68 5.40
CA ILE A 61 -6.14 4.38 6.46
C ILE A 61 -6.39 5.89 6.39
N VAL A 62 -6.32 6.48 5.20
CA VAL A 62 -6.58 7.91 4.99
C VAL A 62 -8.03 8.26 5.35
N PHE A 63 -9.00 7.47 4.91
CA PHE A 63 -10.42 7.68 5.23
C PHE A 63 -10.71 7.61 6.73
N VAL A 64 -10.13 6.64 7.44
CA VAL A 64 -10.27 6.52 8.89
C VAL A 64 -9.66 7.75 9.58
N PHE A 65 -8.48 8.17 9.17
CA PHE A 65 -7.82 9.34 9.74
C PHE A 65 -8.66 10.61 9.58
N ILE A 66 -9.19 10.86 8.38
CA ILE A 66 -10.06 12.01 8.10
C ILE A 66 -11.32 11.96 8.98
N SER A 67 -11.96 10.79 9.06
CA SER A 67 -13.18 10.59 9.85
C SER A 67 -12.95 10.87 11.34
N LEU A 68 -11.82 10.41 11.89
CA LEU A 68 -11.45 10.66 13.29
C LEU A 68 -11.21 12.14 13.59
N VAL A 69 -10.54 12.86 12.68
CA VAL A 69 -10.29 14.31 12.81
C VAL A 69 -11.59 15.10 12.74
N MET A 70 -12.51 14.72 11.84
CA MET A 70 -13.79 15.40 11.69
C MET A 70 -14.66 15.22 12.95
N ILE A 71 -14.79 13.99 13.45
CA ILE A 71 -15.54 13.69 14.69
C ILE A 71 -14.96 14.44 15.89
N THR A 72 -13.64 14.46 16.03
CA THR A 72 -12.97 15.13 17.17
C THR A 72 -13.19 16.64 17.15
N SER A 73 -13.25 17.24 15.96
CA SER A 73 -13.46 18.68 15.78
C SER A 73 -14.89 19.08 16.15
N ASP A 74 -15.87 18.30 15.69
CA ASP A 74 -17.30 18.50 15.98
C ASP A 74 -17.61 18.36 17.48
N VAL A 75 -17.07 17.31 18.12
CA VAL A 75 -17.23 17.06 19.56
C VAL A 75 -16.64 18.18 20.41
N LYS A 76 -15.53 18.80 19.97
CA LYS A 76 -14.90 19.92 20.67
C LYS A 76 -15.78 21.18 20.60
N GLU A 77 -16.43 21.42 19.47
CA GLU A 77 -17.34 22.56 19.30
C GLU A 77 -18.56 22.43 20.21
N ILE A 78 -19.21 21.27 20.21
CA ILE A 78 -20.39 20.95 21.03
C ILE A 78 -20.10 21.16 22.53
N LYS A 79 -18.94 20.66 23.00
CA LYS A 79 -18.54 20.81 24.41
C LYS A 79 -18.30 22.27 24.80
N ASN A 80 -17.85 23.11 23.87
CA ASN A 80 -17.59 24.53 24.12
C ASN A 80 -18.91 25.32 24.24
N TYR A 81 -19.89 25.06 23.38
CA TYR A 81 -21.23 25.65 23.52
C TYR A 81 -21.87 25.31 24.86
N GLN A 82 -21.79 24.04 25.28
CA GLN A 82 -22.39 23.60 26.55
C GLN A 82 -21.71 24.23 27.78
N LYS A 83 -20.44 24.66 27.67
CA LYS A 83 -19.70 25.34 28.75
C LYS A 83 -20.07 26.82 28.86
N ILE A 84 -20.38 27.48 27.76
CA ILE A 84 -20.71 28.92 27.71
C ILE A 84 -22.16 29.16 28.18
N SER A 85 -23.04 28.18 28.02
CA SER A 85 -24.46 28.26 28.40
C SER A 85 -24.75 27.92 29.88
N ILE A 86 -23.73 27.59 30.68
CA ILE A 86 -23.83 27.31 32.13
C ILE A 86 -23.11 28.45 32.86
#